data_AF-A0AB39Z104-F1
#
_entry.id   AF-A0AB39Z104-F1
#
_cell.length_a   1.000
_cell.length_b   1.000
_cell.length_c   1.000
_cell.angle_alpha   90.00
_cell.angle_beta   90.00
_cell.angle_gamma   90.00
#
_symmetry.space_group_name_H-M   'P 1'
#
loop_
_entity.id
_entity.type
_entity.pdbx_description
1 polymer ?
#
loop_
_entity_poly.entity_id
_entity_poly.type
_entity_poly.pdbx_seq_one_letter_code
_entity_poly.pdbx_strand_id
1 'polypeptide(L)'
;MESQRNANANHRRGARPSVGYLLFQYQSELTRRHAEPTRLSRTKIHIIDGLVSRTIRHMKQCSLDDLRACKRELVYKEQLRDQLKNMRRKRSSSASNGKNADSSPENTAPIVSVKAPSTPPKPRSSNSLSSRLDLYGPEIFV
;
A
#
# COMPACT_ATOMS: atom_id res chain seq x y z
N MET A 1 -51.45 -7.22 13.46
CA MET A 1 -51.19 -7.86 12.16
C MET A 1 -50.39 -6.90 11.32
N GLU A 2 -49.23 -7.36 10.84
CA GLU A 2 -48.29 -6.69 9.95
C GLU A 2 -48.91 -5.75 8.90
N SER A 3 -48.29 -4.58 8.73
CA SER A 3 -48.21 -3.90 7.44
C SER A 3 -46.89 -3.17 7.34
N GLN A 4 -45.81 -3.96 7.22
CA GLN A 4 -44.50 -3.47 6.83
C GLN A 4 -44.00 -4.37 5.70
N ARG A 5 -44.48 -4.10 4.48
CA ARG A 5 -43.92 -4.69 3.28
C ARG A 5 -43.64 -3.60 2.25
N ASN A 6 -42.37 -3.58 1.87
CA ASN A 6 -41.88 -3.34 0.51
C ASN A 6 -41.34 -1.93 0.17
N ALA A 7 -40.23 -1.55 0.81
CA ALA A 7 -39.34 -0.48 0.33
C ALA A 7 -38.20 -0.99 -0.60
N ASN A 8 -38.13 -2.30 -0.89
CA ASN A 8 -36.99 -2.92 -1.57
C ASN A 8 -37.17 -3.15 -3.08
N ALA A 9 -38.28 -2.70 -3.69
CA ALA A 9 -38.55 -2.90 -5.11
C ALA A 9 -37.74 -1.99 -6.07
N ASN A 10 -37.14 -0.91 -5.56
CA ASN A 10 -36.57 0.16 -6.41
C ASN A 10 -35.12 -0.07 -6.89
N HIS A 11 -34.47 -1.18 -6.53
CA HIS A 11 -33.13 -1.53 -7.06
C HIS A 11 -33.17 -2.37 -8.36
N ARG A 12 -34.36 -2.66 -8.91
CA ARG A 12 -34.55 -3.71 -9.94
C ARG A 12 -34.66 -3.23 -11.39
N ARG A 13 -34.61 -1.92 -11.69
CA ARG A 13 -34.67 -1.39 -13.08
C ARG A 13 -33.78 -0.17 -13.27
N GLY A 14 -32.49 -0.36 -13.54
CA GLY A 14 -31.61 0.73 -14.03
C GLY A 14 -30.17 0.73 -13.52
N ALA A 15 -29.87 0.01 -12.43
CA ALA A 15 -28.50 -0.09 -11.94
C ALA A 15 -27.67 -1.01 -12.86
N ARG A 16 -26.57 -0.49 -13.41
CA ARG A 16 -25.59 -1.31 -14.14
C ARG A 16 -25.04 -2.40 -13.19
N PRO A 17 -24.95 -3.66 -13.63
CA PRO A 17 -24.38 -4.71 -12.80
C PRO A 17 -22.95 -4.37 -12.37
N SER A 18 -22.57 -4.78 -11.16
CA SER A 18 -21.20 -4.58 -10.68
C SER A 18 -20.20 -5.37 -11.54
N VAL A 19 -18.94 -4.91 -11.59
CA VAL A 19 -17.86 -5.63 -12.31
C VAL A 19 -17.71 -7.05 -11.76
N GLY A 20 -17.79 -7.22 -10.43
CA GLY A 20 -17.73 -8.53 -9.78
C GLY A 20 -18.83 -9.48 -10.25
N TYR A 21 -20.06 -8.99 -10.39
CA TYR A 21 -21.17 -9.80 -10.89
C TYR A 21 -20.99 -10.20 -12.36
N LEU A 22 -20.52 -9.28 -13.20
CA LEU A 22 -20.26 -9.58 -14.62
C LEU A 22 -19.13 -10.63 -14.77
N LEU A 23 -18.08 -10.53 -13.97
CA LEU A 23 -16.99 -11.52 -13.94
C LEU A 23 -17.49 -12.88 -13.47
N PHE A 24 -18.30 -12.91 -12.40
CA PHE A 24 -18.97 -14.14 -11.94
C PHE A 24 -19.83 -14.75 -13.05
N GLN A 25 -20.64 -13.94 -13.73
CA GLN A 25 -21.50 -14.40 -14.82
C GLN A 25 -20.68 -14.99 -15.97
N TYR A 26 -19.59 -14.32 -16.37
CA TYR A 26 -18.68 -14.81 -17.41
C TYR A 26 -18.02 -16.13 -17.02
N GLN A 27 -17.54 -16.25 -15.78
CA GLN A 27 -16.97 -17.50 -15.25
C GLN A 27 -18.00 -18.63 -15.23
N SER A 28 -19.23 -18.35 -14.78
CA SER A 28 -20.30 -19.35 -14.77
C SER A 28 -20.61 -19.87 -16.19
N GLU A 29 -20.57 -18.99 -17.18
CA GLU A 29 -20.81 -19.35 -18.58
C GLU A 29 -19.64 -20.18 -19.15
N LEU A 30 -18.39 -19.88 -18.80
CA LEU A 30 -17.21 -20.67 -19.17
C LEU A 30 -17.28 -22.12 -18.66
N THR A 31 -17.83 -22.32 -17.46
CA THR A 31 -17.90 -23.65 -16.83
C THR A 31 -19.10 -24.49 -17.30
N ARG A 32 -19.98 -23.94 -18.14
CA ARG A 32 -21.20 -24.65 -18.57
C ARG A 32 -20.90 -25.62 -19.71
N ARG A 33 -21.41 -26.85 -19.61
CA ARG A 33 -21.24 -27.92 -20.64
C ARG A 33 -21.72 -27.53 -22.04
N HIS A 34 -22.72 -26.66 -22.13
CA HIS A 34 -23.27 -26.10 -23.37
C HIS A 34 -23.24 -24.57 -23.31
N ALA A 35 -22.03 -24.01 -23.23
CA ALA A 35 -21.84 -22.56 -23.29
C ALA A 35 -22.11 -22.07 -24.71
N GLU A 36 -22.98 -21.08 -24.86
CA GLU A 36 -23.24 -20.45 -26.16
C GLU A 36 -22.11 -19.46 -26.45
N PRO A 37 -21.29 -19.67 -27.50
CA PRO A 37 -20.15 -18.79 -27.81
C PRO A 37 -20.56 -17.31 -27.93
N THR A 38 -21.77 -17.07 -28.44
CA THR A 38 -22.37 -15.74 -28.58
C THR A 38 -22.68 -15.09 -27.22
N ARG A 39 -23.21 -15.85 -26.25
CA ARG A 39 -23.51 -15.33 -24.90
C ARG A 39 -22.23 -15.00 -24.14
N LEU A 40 -21.21 -15.84 -24.30
CA LEU A 40 -19.91 -15.63 -23.70
C LEU A 40 -19.24 -14.37 -24.25
N SER A 41 -19.25 -14.23 -25.59
CA SER A 41 -18.73 -13.06 -26.29
C SER A 41 -19.46 -11.77 -25.88
N ARG A 42 -20.78 -11.81 -25.76
CA ARG A 42 -21.59 -10.66 -25.30
C ARG A 42 -21.24 -10.22 -23.89
N THR A 43 -21.08 -11.17 -22.98
CA THR A 43 -20.70 -10.89 -21.58
C THR A 43 -19.29 -10.31 -21.51
N LYS A 44 -18.36 -10.87 -22.29
CA LYS A 44 -16.99 -10.37 -22.41
C LYS A 44 -16.94 -8.93 -22.93
N ILE A 45 -17.69 -8.62 -23.99
CA ILE A 45 -17.81 -7.26 -24.54
C ILE A 45 -18.32 -6.31 -23.45
N HIS A 46 -19.37 -6.67 -22.73
CA HIS A 46 -19.91 -5.86 -21.64
C HIS A 46 -18.90 -5.55 -20.53
N ILE A 47 -18.10 -6.54 -20.16
CA ILE A 47 -17.02 -6.36 -19.16
C ILE A 47 -15.99 -5.36 -19.71
N ILE A 48 -15.53 -5.58 -20.94
CA ILE A 48 -14.51 -4.74 -21.57
C ILE A 48 -15.01 -3.30 -21.70
N ASP A 49 -16.21 -3.08 -22.23
CA ASP A 49 -16.79 -1.74 -22.39
C ASP A 49 -16.90 -1.02 -21.05
N GLY A 50 -17.30 -1.73 -20.00
CA GLY A 50 -17.39 -1.20 -18.65
C GLY A 50 -16.03 -0.79 -18.08
N LEU A 51 -15.01 -1.63 -18.25
CA LEU A 51 -13.65 -1.38 -17.76
C LEU A 51 -12.96 -0.27 -18.55
N VAL A 52 -12.96 -0.35 -19.88
CA VAL A 52 -12.37 0.67 -20.77
C VAL A 52 -13.00 2.03 -20.51
N SER A 53 -14.34 2.12 -20.46
CA SER A 53 -15.03 3.38 -20.16
C SER A 53 -14.66 3.95 -18.79
N ARG A 54 -14.50 3.08 -17.78
CA ARG A 54 -14.09 3.49 -16.43
C ARG A 54 -12.66 4.03 -16.43
N THR A 55 -11.74 3.33 -17.09
CA THR A 55 -10.34 3.76 -17.23
C THR A 55 -10.23 5.09 -17.98
N ILE A 56 -10.94 5.25 -19.10
CA ILE A 56 -10.95 6.51 -19.86
C ILE A 56 -11.47 7.66 -18.99
N ARG A 57 -12.57 7.47 -18.25
CA ARG A 57 -13.09 8.49 -17.34
C ARG A 57 -12.06 8.86 -16.27
N HIS A 58 -11.42 7.87 -15.66
CA HIS A 58 -10.39 8.10 -14.64
C HIS A 58 -9.19 8.86 -15.22
N MET A 59 -8.71 8.48 -16.40
CA MET A 59 -7.61 9.18 -17.08
C MET A 59 -7.96 10.63 -17.42
N LYS A 60 -9.21 10.89 -17.86
CA LYS A 60 -9.69 12.25 -18.13
C LYS A 60 -9.80 13.12 -16.88
N GLN A 61 -10.04 12.51 -15.72
CA GLN A 61 -10.21 13.19 -14.44
C GLN A 61 -8.93 13.26 -13.60
N CYS A 62 -7.86 12.59 -14.03
CA CYS A 62 -6.59 12.55 -13.31
C CYS A 62 -5.95 13.94 -13.32
N SER A 63 -5.85 14.57 -12.15
CA SER A 63 -5.23 15.88 -12.00
C SER A 63 -3.70 15.78 -11.84
N LEU A 64 -3.00 16.91 -12.00
CA LEU A 64 -1.57 16.98 -11.71
C LEU A 64 -1.26 16.72 -10.23
N ASP A 65 -2.19 17.03 -9.33
CA ASP A 65 -2.03 16.77 -7.89
C ASP A 65 -2.14 15.27 -7.59
N ASP A 66 -3.07 14.56 -8.24
CA ASP A 66 -3.20 13.11 -8.14
C ASP A 66 -1.91 12.42 -8.65
N LEU A 67 -1.38 12.89 -9.78
CA LEU A 67 -0.11 12.37 -10.31
C LEU A 67 1.06 12.60 -9.35
N ARG A 68 1.14 13.80 -8.74
CA ARG A 68 2.14 14.10 -7.71
C ARG A 68 1.96 13.24 -6.46
N ALA A 69 0.73 12.95 -6.05
CA ALA A 69 0.44 12.04 -4.93
C ALA A 69 0.90 10.61 -5.23
N CYS A 70 0.56 10.08 -6.40
CA CYS A 70 1.03 8.76 -6.84
C CYS A 70 2.56 8.67 -6.85
N LYS A 71 3.26 9.71 -7.34
CA LYS A 71 4.74 9.75 -7.31
C LYS A 71 5.27 9.64 -5.87
N ARG A 72 4.72 10.42 -4.93
CA ARG A 72 5.16 10.38 -3.52
C ARG A 72 4.94 9.01 -2.90
N GLU A 73 3.79 8.40 -3.15
CA GLU A 73 3.45 7.07 -2.64
C GLU A 73 4.39 5.98 -3.21
N LEU A 74 4.71 6.06 -4.51
CA LEU A 74 5.64 5.13 -5.16
C LEU A 74 7.03 5.19 -4.53
N VAL A 75 7.58 6.40 -4.34
CA VAL A 75 8.88 6.61 -3.70
C VAL A 75 8.88 6.09 -2.27
N TYR A 76 7.83 6.39 -1.50
CA TYR A 76 7.72 5.92 -0.12
C TYR A 76 7.65 4.39 -0.03
N LYS A 77 6.90 3.75 -0.93
CA LYS A 77 6.82 2.28 -1.02
C LYS A 77 8.19 1.67 -1.31
N GLU A 78 8.98 2.26 -2.19
CA GLU A 78 10.33 1.79 -2.50
C GLU A 78 11.27 1.95 -1.30
N GLN A 79 11.24 3.10 -0.62
CA GLN A 79 11.99 3.31 0.62
C GLN A 79 11.66 2.27 1.69
N LEU A 80 10.37 1.95 1.88
CA LEU A 80 9.96 0.90 2.82
C LEU A 80 10.48 -0.48 2.40
N ARG A 81 10.45 -0.82 1.12
CA ARG A 81 11.01 -2.08 0.61
C ARG A 81 12.50 -2.19 0.90
N ASP A 82 13.26 -1.11 0.74
CA ASP A 82 14.68 -1.08 1.05
C ASP A 82 14.95 -1.21 2.54
N GLN A 83 14.17 -0.55 3.40
CA GLN A 83 14.26 -0.70 4.85
C GLN A 83 14.03 -2.16 5.26
N LEU A 84 12.97 -2.82 4.75
CA LEU A 84 12.71 -4.24 5.00
C LEU A 84 13.87 -5.13 4.53
N LYS A 85 14.39 -4.87 3.32
CA LYS A 85 15.52 -5.63 2.76
C LYS A 85 16.77 -5.49 3.63
N ASN A 86 17.04 -4.28 4.11
CA ASN A 86 18.17 -3.97 4.98
C ASN A 86 18.01 -4.60 6.37
N MET A 87 16.81 -4.57 6.96
CA MET A 87 16.52 -5.27 8.22
C MET A 87 16.72 -6.78 8.09
N ARG A 88 16.27 -7.38 6.98
CA ARG A 88 16.46 -8.80 6.73
C ARG A 88 17.95 -9.17 6.66
N ARG A 89 18.74 -8.38 5.93
CA ARG A 89 20.21 -8.56 5.82
C ARG A 89 20.90 -8.43 7.18
N LYS A 90 20.53 -7.42 7.97
CA LYS A 90 21.08 -7.20 9.32
C LYS A 90 20.77 -8.35 10.28
N ARG A 91 19.54 -8.90 10.23
CA ARG A 91 19.16 -10.08 11.03
C ARG A 91 19.98 -11.32 10.66
N SER A 92 20.22 -11.55 9.36
CA SER A 92 21.07 -12.67 8.91
C SER A 92 22.53 -12.51 9.31
N SER A 93 23.08 -11.29 9.35
CA SER A 93 24.46 -11.05 9.79
C SER A 93 24.65 -11.08 11.31
N SER A 94 23.64 -10.72 12.09
CA SER A 94 23.69 -10.85 13.56
C SER A 94 23.58 -12.30 14.05
N ALA A 95 23.06 -13.23 13.24
CA ALA A 95 23.03 -14.65 13.57
C ALA A 95 24.37 -15.37 13.34
N SER A 96 25.28 -14.79 12.54
CA SER A 96 26.59 -15.40 12.22
C SER A 96 27.75 -14.93 13.11
N ASN A 97 27.55 -13.95 13.99
CA ASN A 97 28.64 -13.31 14.76
C ASN A 97 28.59 -13.58 16.28
N GLY A 98 27.81 -14.56 16.74
CA GLY A 98 27.56 -14.83 18.17
C GLY A 98 28.37 -15.99 18.78
N LYS A 99 29.44 -16.47 18.14
CA LYS A 99 30.34 -17.48 18.72
C LYS A 99 31.75 -16.92 18.70
N ASN A 100 32.24 -16.53 19.88
CA ASN A 100 33.63 -16.23 20.28
C ASN A 100 33.74 -14.91 21.05
N ALA A 101 33.36 -14.94 22.32
CA ALA A 101 33.98 -14.15 23.38
C ALA A 101 33.89 -15.01 24.66
N ASP A 102 35.01 -15.66 24.94
CA ASP A 102 35.28 -16.56 26.06
C ASP A 102 35.72 -15.77 27.31
N SER A 103 35.66 -16.45 28.46
CA SER A 103 36.25 -16.20 29.79
C SER A 103 35.43 -15.53 30.92
N SER A 104 35.05 -16.40 31.87
CA SER A 104 34.59 -16.24 33.27
C SER A 104 35.67 -15.65 34.22
N PRO A 105 35.47 -15.59 35.56
CA PRO A 105 34.33 -15.13 36.39
C PRO A 105 34.79 -14.13 37.49
N GLU A 106 33.89 -13.31 38.08
CA GLU A 106 34.02 -12.98 39.51
C GLU A 106 32.74 -12.42 40.15
N ASN A 107 32.56 -12.81 41.41
CA ASN A 107 31.42 -12.64 42.29
C ASN A 107 31.12 -11.18 42.65
N THR A 108 29.86 -10.75 42.55
CA THR A 108 29.13 -10.09 43.68
C THR A 108 27.64 -9.97 43.38
N ALA A 109 26.81 -10.48 44.29
CA ALA A 109 25.35 -10.43 44.25
C ALA A 109 24.82 -9.07 44.81
N PRO A 110 23.51 -8.78 44.81
CA PRO A 110 22.91 -7.68 44.05
C PRO A 110 22.49 -6.48 44.91
N ILE A 111 22.78 -5.25 44.48
CA ILE A 111 22.14 -4.05 45.03
C ILE A 111 20.99 -3.66 44.11
N VAL A 112 19.76 -3.95 44.54
CA VAL A 112 18.53 -3.53 43.86
C VAL A 112 18.31 -2.04 44.13
N SER A 113 18.87 -1.18 43.26
CA SER A 113 18.49 0.24 43.20
C SER A 113 17.26 0.40 42.32
N VAL A 114 16.10 0.64 42.95
CA VAL A 114 14.84 0.95 42.26
C VAL A 114 14.99 2.32 41.59
N LYS A 115 15.29 2.34 40.29
CA LYS A 115 15.28 3.58 39.49
C LYS A 115 13.88 3.80 38.92
N ALA A 116 13.24 4.88 39.35
CA ALA A 116 11.92 5.30 38.91
C ALA A 116 11.84 5.53 37.38
N PRO A 117 10.64 5.41 36.76
CA PRO A 117 10.47 5.51 35.30
C PRO A 117 10.93 6.87 34.76
N SER A 118 11.76 6.83 33.72
CA SER A 118 12.28 8.02 33.04
C SER A 118 11.17 8.73 32.26
N THR A 119 10.82 9.96 32.65
CA THR A 119 9.95 10.85 31.87
C THR A 119 10.66 11.30 30.57
N PRO A 120 9.95 11.54 29.45
CA PRO A 120 10.57 11.88 28.17
C PRO A 120 11.30 13.23 28.22
N PRO A 121 12.48 13.37 27.58
CA PRO A 121 13.19 14.64 27.53
C PRO A 121 12.50 15.62 26.57
N LYS A 122 12.46 16.89 26.97
CA LYS A 122 11.88 18.03 26.24
C LYS A 122 12.75 18.39 25.03
N PRO A 123 12.19 18.72 23.85
CA PRO A 123 12.99 19.07 22.67
C PRO A 123 13.70 20.42 22.87
N ARG A 124 15.01 20.43 22.64
CA ARG A 124 15.83 21.64 22.59
C ARG A 124 15.59 22.35 21.25
N SER A 125 15.13 23.60 21.32
CA SER A 125 15.10 24.54 20.20
C SER A 125 16.51 25.06 19.95
N SER A 126 17.07 24.82 18.76
CA SER A 126 18.29 25.47 18.28
C SER A 126 17.96 26.33 17.06
N ASN A 127 17.76 27.62 17.29
CA ASN A 127 17.87 28.65 16.26
C ASN A 127 19.33 29.14 16.23
N SER A 128 19.96 29.13 15.04
CA SER A 128 21.12 29.93 14.62
C SER A 128 21.73 29.26 13.37
N LEU A 129 21.25 29.57 12.16
CA LEU A 129 21.80 30.55 11.22
C LEU A 129 23.15 30.17 10.56
N SER A 130 23.09 30.13 9.21
CA SER A 130 24.13 30.48 8.25
C SER A 130 25.28 29.51 7.97
N SER A 131 25.14 28.74 6.88
CA SER A 131 26.21 28.65 5.87
C SER A 131 25.61 28.45 4.48
N ARG A 132 26.17 29.20 3.52
CA ARG A 132 25.80 29.24 2.10
C ARG A 132 25.73 27.84 1.49
N LEU A 133 24.69 27.60 0.68
CA LEU A 133 24.72 26.53 -0.31
C LEU A 133 24.91 27.18 -1.67
N ASP A 134 26.14 27.10 -2.19
CA ASP A 134 26.48 27.49 -3.55
C ASP A 134 25.74 26.57 -4.53
N LEU A 135 24.85 27.17 -5.32
CA LEU A 135 24.07 26.52 -6.36
C LEU A 135 24.89 26.54 -7.66
N TYR A 136 25.65 25.48 -7.92
CA TYR A 136 26.24 25.22 -9.24
C TYR A 136 26.05 23.74 -9.61
N GLY A 137 25.18 23.50 -10.58
CA GLY A 137 25.06 22.22 -11.29
C GLY A 137 25.49 22.43 -12.75
N PRO A 138 26.12 21.43 -13.39
CA PRO A 138 26.65 21.60 -14.74
C PRO A 138 25.52 21.74 -15.76
N GLU A 139 25.55 22.82 -16.55
CA GLU A 139 24.75 22.96 -17.76
C GLU A 139 25.12 21.85 -18.75
N ILE A 140 24.14 21.02 -19.09
CA ILE A 140 24.20 20.09 -20.22
C ILE A 140 23.37 20.67 -21.35
N PHE A 141 24.01 21.46 -22.20
CA PHE A 141 23.59 21.68 -23.58
C PHE A 141 24.70 21.14 -24.49
N VAL A 142 24.36 20.10 -25.25
CA VAL A 142 24.91 19.77 -26.56
C VAL A 142 23.73 19.46 -27.46
#